data_AF-A0A2D5XD57-F1
#
_entry.id   AF-A0A2D5XD57-F1
#
_cell.length_a   1.000
_cell.length_b   1.000
_cell.length_c   1.000
_cell.angle_alpha   90.00
_cell.angle_beta   90.00
_cell.angle_gamma   90.00
#
_symmetry.space_group_name_H-M   'P 1'
#
loop_
_entity.id
_entity.type
_entity.pdbx_description
1 polymer ?
#
loop_
_entity_poly.entity_id
_entity_poly.type
_entity_poly.pdbx_seq_one_letter_code
_entity_poly.pdbx_strand_id
1 'polypeptide(L)' 'MGTNLVVRSQIKNHAKIDEKALNISNDFYEALNKKVEELIKESCKRAKANNRNTLMGRDV' A
#
# COMPACT_ATOMS: atom_id res chain seq x y z
N MET A 1 2.87 18.90 -0.11
CA MET A 1 2.79 17.85 0.93
C MET A 1 2.79 16.50 0.23
N GLY A 2 3.91 15.77 0.26
CA GLY A 2 3.96 14.42 -0.29
C GLY A 2 3.33 13.45 0.71
N THR A 3 2.06 13.11 0.52
CA THR A 3 1.34 12.19 1.40
C THR A 3 1.89 10.78 1.17
N ASN A 4 2.72 10.28 2.08
CA ASN A 4 3.08 8.86 2.09
C ASN A 4 1.82 8.06 2.50
N LEU A 5 1.33 7.20 1.61
CA LEU A 5 0.19 6.32 1.89
C LEU A 5 0.57 5.27 2.95
N VAL A 6 1.86 4.94 3.04
CA VAL A 6 2.37 3.96 3.99
C VAL A 6 3.36 4.60 4.96
N VAL A 7 3.11 4.41 6.26
CA VAL A 7 3.94 4.97 7.33
C VAL A 7 5.20 4.13 7.49
N ARG A 8 6.38 4.74 7.29
CA ARG A 8 7.69 4.08 7.42
C ARG A 8 7.87 3.33 8.75
N SER A 9 7.34 3.88 9.84
CA SER A 9 7.37 3.26 11.17
C SER A 9 6.62 1.91 11.20
N GLN A 10 5.45 1.85 10.57
CA GLN A 10 4.65 0.62 10.51
C GLN A 10 5.32 -0.45 9.62
N ILE A 11 5.97 -0.02 8.53
CA ILE A 11 6.72 -0.94 7.67
C ILE A 11 7.86 -1.58 8.46
N LYS A 12 8.61 -0.82 9.26
CA LYS A 12 9.68 -1.38 10.12
C LYS A 12 9.15 -2.36 11.18
N ASN A 13 7.93 -2.17 11.67
CA ASN A 13 7.30 -3.11 12.60
C ASN A 13 6.94 -4.43 11.92
N HIS A 14 6.56 -4.40 10.64
CA HIS A 14 6.14 -5.60 9.89
C HIS A 14 7.26 -6.23 9.03
N ALA A 15 8.35 -5.52 8.77
CA ALA A 15 9.53 -6.05 8.08
C ALA A 15 10.39 -6.90 9.03
N LYS A 16 9.76 -7.89 9.67
CA LYS A 16 10.39 -8.83 10.58
C LYS A 16 10.01 -10.24 10.14
N ILE A 17 11.00 -11.12 10.02
CA ILE A 17 10.81 -12.56 9.78
C ILE A 17 11.50 -13.29 10.91
N ASP A 18 10.82 -14.25 11.54
CA ASP A 18 11.35 -15.02 12.68
C ASP A 18 12.00 -14.12 13.76
N GLU A 19 11.29 -13.06 14.15
CA GLU A 19 11.70 -12.05 15.14
C GLU A 19 12.91 -11.17 14.73
N LYS A 20 13.53 -11.42 13.57
CA LYS A 20 14.63 -10.60 13.04
C LYS A 20 14.11 -9.47 12.17
N ALA A 21 14.46 -8.24 12.54
CA ALA A 21 14.20 -7.07 11.72
C ALA A 21 15.09 -7.09 10.47
N LEU A 22 14.46 -6.90 9.31
CA LEU A 22 15.15 -6.75 8.04
C LEU A 22 15.56 -5.28 7.83
N ASN A 23 16.73 -5.09 7.23
CA ASN A 23 17.13 -3.77 6.78
C ASN A 23 16.28 -3.38 5.56
N ILE A 24 15.71 -2.19 5.61
CA ILE A 24 14.80 -1.67 4.57
C ILE A 24 15.51 -0.54 3.84
N SER A 25 15.68 -0.69 2.53
CA SER A 25 16.25 0.35 1.69
C SER A 25 15.28 1.53 1.52
N ASN A 26 15.80 2.72 1.21
CA ASN A 26 14.92 3.88 0.98
C ASN A 26 14.00 3.67 -0.24
N ASP A 27 14.52 3.01 -1.28
CA ASP A 27 13.81 2.63 -2.51
C ASP A 27 12.58 1.75 -2.23
N PHE A 28 12.66 0.84 -1.24
CA PHE A 28 11.53 -0.01 -0.86
C PHE A 28 10.33 0.82 -0.38
N TYR A 29 10.55 1.90 0.37
CA TYR A 29 9.45 2.76 0.82
C TYR A 29 8.75 3.44 -0.36
N GLU A 30 9.51 3.89 -1.36
CA GLU A 30 8.97 4.54 -2.55
C GLU A 30 8.21 3.54 -3.43
N ALA A 31 8.80 2.36 -3.66
CA ALA A 31 8.17 1.29 -4.41
C ALA A 31 6.87 0.80 -3.76
N LEU A 32 6.86 0.62 -2.44
CA LEU A 32 5.66 0.22 -1.71
C LEU A 32 4.56 1.30 -1.78
N ASN A 33 4.93 2.57 -1.61
CA ASN A 33 4.00 3.68 -1.70
C ASN A 33 3.34 3.74 -3.09
N LYS A 34 4.14 3.62 -4.14
CA LYS A 34 3.66 3.57 -5.53
C LYS A 34 2.72 2.38 -5.76
N LYS A 35 3.08 1.20 -5.25
CA LYS A 35 2.27 -0.02 -5.39
C LYS A 35 0.91 0.10 -4.70
N VAL A 36 0.86 0.73 -3.52
CA VAL A 36 -0.41 1.00 -2.82
C VAL A 36 -1.25 2.02 -3.59
N GLU A 37 -0.63 3.06 -4.16
CA GLU A 37 -1.34 4.03 -5.01
C GLU A 37 -1.95 3.36 -6.25
N GLU A 38 -1.21 2.47 -6.91
CA GLU A 38 -1.70 1.71 -8.06
C GLU A 38 -2.85 0.77 -7.67
N LEU A 39 -2.74 0.07 -6.54
CA LEU A 39 -3.82 -0.78 -6.01
C LEU A 39 -5.10 0.02 -5.75
N ILE A 40 -4.99 1.21 -5.14
CA ILE A 40 -6.16 2.08 -4.91
C ILE A 40 -6.78 2.52 -6.24
N LYS A 41 -5.97 2.91 -7.23
CA LYS A 41 -6.45 3.30 -8.56
C LYS A 41 -7.17 2.15 -9.26
N GLU A 42 -6.62 0.94 -9.20
CA GLU A 42 -7.29 -0.25 -9.75
C GLU A 42 -8.58 -0.56 -9.01
N SER A 43 -8.58 -0.49 -7.69
CA SER A 43 -9.77 -0.70 -6.87
C SER A 43 -10.88 0.28 -7.23
N CYS A 44 -10.55 1.56 -7.43
CA CYS A 44 -11.49 2.58 -7.89
C CYS A 44 -12.04 2.26 -9.29
N LYS A 45 -11.20 1.80 -10.22
CA LYS A 45 -11.65 1.38 -11.55
C LYS A 45 -12.60 0.19 -11.46
N ARG A 46 -12.30 -0.82 -10.63
CA ARG A 46 -13.17 -1.99 -10.40
C ARG A 46 -14.49 -1.61 -9.76
N ALA A 47 -14.49 -0.74 -8.76
CA ALA A 47 -15.71 -0.24 -8.13
C ALA A 47 -16.59 0.50 -9.16
N LYS A 48 -16.00 1.41 -9.92
CA LYS A 48 -16.71 2.17 -10.98
C LYS A 48 -17.23 1.27 -12.10
N ALA A 49 -16.44 0.28 -12.53
CA ALA A 49 -16.86 -0.69 -13.55
C ALA A 49 -18.07 -1.52 -13.09
N ASN A 50 -18.19 -1.76 -11.78
CA ASN A 50 -19.35 -2.43 -11.18
C ASN A 50 -20.49 -1.47 -10.79
N ASN A 51 -20.49 -0.21 -11.27
CA ASN A 51 -21.46 0.83 -10.88
C ASN A 51 -21.56 1.05 -9.35
N ARG A 52 -20.45 0.85 -8.63
CA ARG A 52 -20.36 1.07 -7.18
C ARG A 52 -19.54 2.32 -6.88
N ASN A 53 -20.05 3.15 -5.97
CA ASN A 53 -19.33 4.30 -5.41
C ASN A 53 -18.56 3.97 -4.12
N THR A 54 -18.64 2.72 -3.66
CA THR A 54 -17.98 2.24 -2.43
C THR A 54 -16.89 1.25 -2.80
N LEU A 55 -15.65 1.58 -2.40
CA LEU A 55 -14.52 0.65 -2.41
C LEU A 55 -14.77 -0.45 -1.38
N MET A 56 -14.78 -1.70 -1.81
CA MET A 56 -14.95 -2.85 -0.93
C MET A 56 -13.65 -3.66 -0.86
N GLY A 57 -13.48 -4.48 0.18
CA GLY A 57 -12.30 -5.35 0.33
C GLY A 57 -12.08 -6.36 -0.81
N ARG A 58 -13.09 -6.53 -1.68
CA ARG A 58 -12.99 -7.34 -2.92
C ARG A 58 -12.35 -6.59 -4.10
N ASP A 59 -12.21 -5.28 -4.00
CA ASP A 59 -11.69 -4.42 -5.07
C ASP A 59 -10.17 -4.20 -4.95
N VAL A 60 -9.61 -4.38 -3.74
CA VAL A 60 -8.18 -4.31 -3.38
C VAL A 60 -7.43 -5.57 -3.78
#